data_AF-A0A1Y4TCD6-F1
#
_entry.id   AF-A0A1Y4TCD6-F1
#
_cell.length_a   1.000
_cell.length_b   1.000
_cell.length_c   1.000
_cell.angle_alpha   90.00
_cell.angle_beta   90.00
_cell.angle_gamma   90.00
#
_symmetry.space_group_name_H-M   'P 1'
#
loop_
_entity.id
_entity.type
_entity.pdbx_description
1 polymer ?
#
loop_
_entity_poly.entity_id
_entity_poly.type
_entity_poly.pdbx_seq_one_letter_code
_entity_poly.pdbx_strand_id
1 'polypeptide(L)'
;MGKFFSDAVETALQYIYYQERQGKGWEGLELLQQASAAGDGDASCILARCLCGPQYVWQGHGFPEDDEKATLLYHKGVEEGSALAALICLRTGDMTPSMEKKMPFASLQEAFNVVLEKAKGGEPFCQFVIGNVYFWGDYIRIENKGPDAFPDMGAFRD
;
A
#
# COMPACT_ATOMS: atom_id res chain seq x y z
N MET A 1 14.04 -12.75 6.27
CA MET A 1 13.74 -11.56 5.47
C MET A 1 13.85 -11.92 3.99
N GLY A 2 13.24 -11.15 3.11
CA GLY A 2 13.33 -11.32 1.66
C GLY A 2 12.28 -12.26 1.05
N LYS A 3 11.17 -12.54 1.76
CA LYS A 3 10.14 -13.50 1.32
C LYS A 3 9.06 -12.85 0.44
N PHE A 4 8.67 -11.62 0.76
CA PHE A 4 7.57 -10.87 0.13
C PHE A 4 8.03 -9.49 -0.35
N PHE A 5 9.00 -8.90 0.33
CA PHE A 5 9.59 -7.60 0.00
C PHE A 5 11.11 -7.65 0.12
N SER A 6 11.79 -6.53 -0.13
CA SER A 6 13.20 -6.40 0.21
C SER A 6 13.43 -6.60 1.71
N ASP A 7 14.66 -6.98 2.08
CA ASP A 7 15.02 -7.19 3.48
C ASP A 7 14.79 -5.92 4.34
N ALA A 8 15.02 -4.75 3.75
CA ALA A 8 14.79 -3.46 4.39
C ALA A 8 13.30 -3.24 4.70
N VAL A 9 12.42 -3.46 3.72
CA VAL A 9 10.97 -3.30 3.89
C VAL A 9 10.43 -4.30 4.90
N GLU A 10 10.84 -5.57 4.84
CA GLU A 10 10.38 -6.57 5.82
C GLU A 10 10.85 -6.25 7.24
N THR A 11 12.08 -5.77 7.40
CA THR A 11 12.59 -5.35 8.71
C THR A 11 11.81 -4.14 9.24
N ALA A 12 11.55 -3.16 8.38
CA ALA A 12 10.76 -1.99 8.75
C ALA A 12 9.33 -2.36 9.15
N LEU A 13 8.66 -3.27 8.41
CA LEU A 13 7.33 -3.78 8.76
C LEU A 13 7.34 -4.45 10.15
N GLN A 14 8.36 -5.26 10.45
CA GLN A 14 8.51 -5.85 11.78
C GLN A 14 8.60 -4.77 12.86
N TYR A 15 9.45 -3.77 12.68
CA TYR A 15 9.69 -2.74 13.69
C TYR A 15 8.51 -1.78 13.86
N ILE A 16 7.83 -1.43 12.77
CA ILE A 16 6.80 -0.40 12.76
C ILE A 16 5.42 -0.98 13.07
N TYR A 17 5.06 -2.15 12.53
CA TYR A 17 3.68 -2.66 12.59
C TYR A 17 3.52 -3.94 13.39
N TYR A 18 4.53 -4.82 13.43
CA TYR A 18 4.36 -6.15 14.03
C TYR A 18 4.97 -6.27 15.42
N GLN A 19 5.93 -5.41 15.75
CA GLN A 19 6.69 -5.42 17.00
C GLN A 19 6.83 -3.99 17.57
N GLU A 20 5.77 -3.20 17.46
CA GLU A 20 5.67 -1.78 17.85
C GLU A 20 6.34 -1.45 19.20
N ARG A 21 6.14 -2.30 20.21
CA ARG A 21 6.61 -2.06 21.59
C ARG A 21 8.09 -2.31 21.82
N GLN A 22 8.85 -2.73 20.81
CA GLN A 22 10.32 -2.88 20.92
C GLN A 22 11.08 -1.55 20.84
N GLY A 23 10.40 -0.45 20.53
CA GLY A 23 11.03 0.88 20.47
C GLY A 23 11.92 1.10 19.25
N LYS A 24 11.77 0.28 18.20
CA LYS A 24 12.57 0.32 16.97
C LYS A 24 11.89 1.05 15.81
N GLY A 25 10.78 1.74 16.05
CA GLY A 25 10.02 2.43 15.00
C GLY A 25 10.89 3.35 14.15
N TRP A 26 11.68 4.22 14.78
CA TRP A 26 12.57 5.15 14.07
C TRP A 26 13.66 4.46 13.25
N GLU A 27 14.20 3.33 13.71
CA GLU A 27 15.12 2.50 12.92
C GLU A 27 14.40 1.95 11.68
N GLY A 28 13.16 1.47 11.84
CA GLY A 28 12.32 1.02 10.72
C GLY A 28 12.03 2.15 9.73
N LEU A 29 11.74 3.36 10.23
CA LEU A 29 11.47 4.52 9.39
C LEU A 29 12.72 4.92 8.59
N GLU A 30 13.90 4.88 9.20
CA GLU A 30 15.17 5.15 8.52
C GLU A 30 15.45 4.11 7.42
N LEU A 31 15.20 2.83 7.67
CA LEU A 31 15.32 1.78 6.66
C LEU A 31 14.42 2.06 5.45
N LEU A 32 13.17 2.48 5.67
CA LEU A 32 12.25 2.85 4.60
C LEU A 32 12.72 4.08 3.82
N GLN A 33 13.27 5.09 4.50
CA GLN A 33 13.82 6.28 3.84
C GLN A 33 15.00 5.93 2.93
N GLN A 34 15.93 5.09 3.42
CA GLN A 34 17.09 4.65 2.65
C GLN A 34 16.68 3.78 1.46
N ALA A 35 15.80 2.81 1.67
CA ALA A 35 15.32 1.93 0.61
C ALA A 35 14.49 2.70 -0.44
N SER A 36 13.61 3.62 -0.01
CA SER A 36 12.89 4.51 -0.92
C SER A 36 13.87 5.37 -1.72
N ALA A 37 14.91 5.95 -1.10
CA ALA A 37 15.91 6.73 -1.82
C ALA A 37 16.69 5.88 -2.86
N ALA A 38 16.80 4.57 -2.65
CA ALA A 38 17.41 3.62 -3.57
C ALA A 38 16.46 3.10 -4.67
N GLY A 39 15.20 3.54 -4.70
CA GLY A 39 14.21 3.17 -5.72
C GLY A 39 13.32 1.98 -5.35
N ASP A 40 13.28 1.57 -4.08
CA ASP A 40 12.34 0.55 -3.62
C ASP A 40 10.94 1.16 -3.46
N GLY A 41 10.07 0.87 -4.43
CA GLY A 41 8.71 1.39 -4.44
C GLY A 41 7.87 0.95 -3.25
N ASP A 42 8.05 -0.28 -2.75
CA ASP A 42 7.31 -0.78 -1.58
C ASP A 42 7.76 -0.02 -0.31
N ALA A 43 9.05 0.33 -0.23
CA ALA A 43 9.55 1.22 0.82
C ALA A 43 8.93 2.62 0.74
N SER A 44 8.83 3.20 -0.48
CA SER A 44 8.15 4.48 -0.72
C SER A 44 6.70 4.43 -0.23
N CYS A 45 5.98 3.33 -0.52
CA CYS A 45 4.60 3.11 -0.08
C CYS A 45 4.45 3.04 1.45
N ILE A 46 5.24 2.22 2.12
CA ILE A 46 5.15 2.06 3.58
C ILE A 46 5.61 3.34 4.29
N LEU A 47 6.61 4.04 3.75
CA LEU A 47 7.06 5.33 4.29
C LEU A 47 5.94 6.37 4.23
N ALA A 48 5.21 6.45 3.10
CA ALA A 48 4.06 7.32 2.98
C ALA A 48 3.02 7.05 4.08
N ARG A 49 2.73 5.76 4.33
CA ARG A 49 1.76 5.35 5.36
C ARG A 49 2.13 5.82 6.76
N CYS A 50 3.42 5.83 7.09
CA CYS A 50 3.93 6.31 8.37
C CYS A 50 3.73 7.82 8.59
N LEU A 51 3.49 8.59 7.52
CA LEU A 51 3.27 10.04 7.57
C LEU A 51 1.78 10.42 7.58
N CYS A 52 0.87 9.46 7.48
CA CYS A 52 -0.57 9.73 7.40
C CYS A 52 -1.26 9.79 8.78
N GLY A 53 -0.53 9.71 9.89
CA GLY A 53 -1.08 9.86 11.24
C GLY A 53 -1.53 8.59 11.96
N PRO A 54 -2.02 8.74 13.21
CA PRO A 54 -2.20 7.66 14.19
C PRO A 54 -3.29 6.64 13.83
N GLN A 55 -4.14 6.96 12.86
CA GLN A 55 -5.11 6.02 12.28
C GLN A 55 -4.45 4.96 11.38
N TYR A 56 -3.20 5.17 10.98
CA TYR A 56 -2.47 4.28 10.09
C TYR A 56 -1.16 3.74 10.65
N VAL A 57 -0.57 4.38 11.66
CA VAL A 57 0.65 3.94 12.33
C VAL A 57 0.51 4.14 13.84
N TRP A 58 1.12 3.29 14.65
CA TRP A 58 1.01 3.39 16.10
C TRP A 58 1.57 4.72 16.63
N GLN A 59 0.73 5.48 17.35
CA GLN A 59 1.09 6.79 17.92
C GLN A 59 2.33 6.76 18.82
N GLY A 60 2.65 5.60 19.41
CA GLY A 60 3.81 5.45 20.30
C GLY A 60 5.15 5.65 19.60
N HIS A 61 5.21 5.55 18.27
CA HIS A 61 6.41 5.85 17.50
C HIS A 61 6.72 7.36 17.46
N GLY A 62 5.70 8.21 17.55
CA GLY A 62 5.86 9.67 17.52
C GLY A 62 6.34 10.21 16.17
N PHE A 63 5.99 9.54 15.06
CA PHE A 63 6.31 10.02 13.71
C PHE A 63 5.56 11.30 13.37
N PRO A 64 6.14 12.19 12.54
CA PRO A 64 5.45 13.38 12.06
C PRO A 64 4.34 13.00 11.07
N GLU A 65 3.32 13.83 11.03
CA GLU A 65 2.27 13.78 10.00
C GLU A 65 2.61 14.76 8.87
N ASP A 66 2.51 14.29 7.62
CA ASP A 66 2.80 15.08 6.43
C ASP A 66 2.07 14.45 5.22
N ASP A 67 0.80 14.81 5.04
CA ASP A 67 -0.06 14.26 3.99
C ASP A 67 0.41 14.63 2.58
N GLU A 68 1.00 15.81 2.40
CA GLU A 68 1.56 16.23 1.11
C GLU A 68 2.74 15.32 0.73
N LYS A 69 3.66 15.09 1.66
CA LYS A 69 4.79 14.19 1.43
C LYS A 69 4.34 12.74 1.28
N ALA A 70 3.34 12.30 2.04
CA ALA A 70 2.75 10.97 1.88
C ALA A 70 2.21 10.76 0.46
N THR A 71 1.46 11.73 -0.07
CA THR A 71 0.93 11.69 -1.44
C THR A 71 2.04 11.57 -2.48
N LEU A 72 3.10 12.38 -2.34
CA LEU A 72 4.25 12.32 -3.24
C LEU A 72 4.97 10.97 -3.18
N LEU A 73 5.08 10.38 -1.98
CA LEU A 73 5.70 9.06 -1.80
C LEU A 73 4.83 7.92 -2.34
N TYR A 74 3.51 7.99 -2.26
CA TYR A 74 2.65 7.00 -2.92
C TYR A 74 2.81 7.07 -4.44
N HIS A 75 2.78 8.26 -5.03
CA HIS A 75 3.02 8.44 -6.46
C HIS A 75 4.38 7.89 -6.88
N LYS A 76 5.43 8.21 -6.12
CA LYS A 76 6.77 7.66 -6.33
C LYS A 76 6.74 6.13 -6.26
N GLY A 77 6.08 5.55 -5.26
CA GLY A 77 5.93 4.10 -5.11
C GLY A 77 5.24 3.46 -6.31
N VAL A 78 4.20 4.08 -6.88
CA VAL A 78 3.54 3.60 -8.11
C VAL A 78 4.52 3.59 -9.29
N GLU A 79 5.24 4.70 -9.49
CA GLU A 79 6.23 4.84 -10.57
C GLU A 79 7.39 3.83 -10.43
N GLU A 80 7.78 3.51 -9.20
CA GLU A 80 8.83 2.53 -8.85
C GLU A 80 8.31 1.07 -8.77
N GLY A 81 7.04 0.82 -9.09
CA GLY A 81 6.49 -0.53 -9.22
C GLY A 81 5.99 -1.19 -7.95
N SER A 82 5.58 -0.40 -6.95
CA SER A 82 4.84 -0.92 -5.81
C SER A 82 3.38 -1.20 -6.16
N ALA A 83 3.03 -2.48 -6.11
CA ALA A 83 1.65 -2.91 -6.21
C ALA A 83 0.81 -2.42 -5.00
N LEU A 84 1.42 -2.29 -3.81
CA LEU A 84 0.76 -1.70 -2.64
C LEU A 84 0.40 -0.24 -2.88
N ALA A 85 1.34 0.55 -3.40
CA ALA A 85 1.09 1.97 -3.70
C ALA A 85 -0.02 2.12 -4.74
N ALA A 86 -0.09 1.25 -5.76
CA ALA A 86 -1.15 1.29 -6.75
C ALA A 86 -2.54 1.10 -6.14
N LEU A 87 -2.70 0.10 -5.25
CA LEU A 87 -3.96 -0.13 -4.55
C LEU A 87 -4.30 0.98 -3.55
N ILE A 88 -3.31 1.54 -2.86
CA ILE A 88 -3.53 2.63 -1.90
C ILE A 88 -3.89 3.94 -2.61
N CYS A 89 -3.20 4.30 -3.69
CA CYS A 89 -3.59 5.45 -4.53
C CYS A 89 -4.99 5.27 -5.11
N LEU A 90 -5.36 4.04 -5.50
CA LEU A 90 -6.73 3.75 -5.93
C LEU A 90 -7.71 4.07 -4.80
N ARG A 91 -7.36 3.68 -3.57
CA ARG A 91 -8.20 3.89 -2.40
C ARG A 91 -8.36 5.35 -2.00
N THR A 92 -7.29 6.12 -2.05
CA THR A 92 -7.33 7.55 -1.68
C THR A 92 -7.93 8.44 -2.77
N GLY A 93 -8.17 7.87 -3.97
CA GLY A 93 -8.64 8.65 -5.13
C GLY A 93 -7.50 9.30 -5.92
N ASP A 94 -6.25 9.10 -5.51
CA ASP A 94 -5.05 9.65 -6.16
C ASP A 94 -4.64 8.88 -7.42
N MET A 95 -5.22 7.70 -7.67
CA MET A 95 -5.02 6.94 -8.92
C MET A 95 -5.78 7.56 -10.09
N THR A 96 -5.24 8.70 -10.56
CA THR A 96 -5.65 9.38 -11.78
C THR A 96 -5.27 8.58 -13.04
N PRO A 97 -5.91 8.82 -14.20
CA PRO A 97 -5.53 8.14 -15.44
C PRO A 97 -4.09 8.37 -15.89
N SER A 98 -3.48 9.50 -15.50
CA SER A 98 -2.06 9.76 -15.78
C SER A 98 -1.15 8.96 -14.86
N MET A 99 -1.51 8.81 -13.58
CA MET A 99 -0.77 7.96 -12.64
C MET A 99 -0.87 6.48 -13.01
N GLU A 100 -2.07 6.02 -13.39
CA GLU A 100 -2.29 4.63 -13.82
C GLU A 100 -1.44 4.27 -15.05
N LYS A 101 -1.20 5.22 -15.96
CA LYS A 101 -0.29 5.01 -17.11
C LYS A 101 1.19 4.88 -16.74
N LYS A 102 1.59 5.34 -15.55
CA LYS A 102 2.97 5.27 -15.08
C LYS A 102 3.28 4.00 -14.31
N MET A 103 2.26 3.26 -13.88
CA MET A 103 2.48 2.00 -13.18
C MET A 103 3.19 1.01 -14.11
N PRO A 104 4.21 0.28 -13.64
CA PRO A 104 4.89 -0.74 -14.43
C PRO A 104 4.14 -2.08 -14.40
N PHE A 105 2.81 -2.02 -14.43
CA PHE A 105 1.90 -3.16 -14.50
C PHE A 105 1.01 -2.99 -15.72
N ALA A 106 0.57 -4.09 -16.34
CA ALA A 106 -0.36 -4.06 -17.45
C ALA A 106 -1.78 -3.62 -17.01
N SER A 107 -2.12 -3.76 -15.73
CA SER A 107 -3.44 -3.39 -15.18
C SER A 107 -3.45 -3.31 -13.65
N LEU A 108 -4.50 -2.68 -13.09
CA LEU A 108 -4.79 -2.75 -11.65
C LEU A 108 -5.01 -4.18 -11.16
N GLN A 109 -5.57 -5.06 -12.01
CA GLN A 109 -5.74 -6.49 -11.69
C GLN A 109 -4.40 -7.19 -11.46
N GLU A 110 -3.37 -6.84 -12.24
CA GLU A 110 -2.03 -7.40 -12.06
C GLU A 110 -1.41 -6.94 -10.73
N ALA A 111 -1.48 -5.64 -10.43
CA ALA A 111 -1.04 -5.12 -9.13
C ALA A 111 -1.80 -5.80 -7.97
N PHE A 112 -3.11 -5.94 -8.09
CA PHE A 112 -3.92 -6.66 -7.10
C PHE A 112 -3.45 -8.10 -6.90
N ASN A 113 -3.18 -8.84 -7.97
CA ASN A 113 -2.74 -10.23 -7.89
C ASN A 113 -1.39 -10.34 -7.17
N VAL A 114 -0.45 -9.42 -7.39
CA VAL A 114 0.83 -9.38 -6.67
C VAL A 114 0.61 -9.22 -5.16
N VAL A 115 -0.25 -8.30 -4.74
CA VAL A 115 -0.57 -8.10 -3.30
C VAL A 115 -1.33 -9.30 -2.74
N LEU A 116 -2.24 -9.91 -3.53
CA LEU A 116 -3.01 -11.08 -3.14
C LEU A 116 -2.12 -12.31 -2.93
N GLU A 117 -1.10 -12.52 -3.77
CA GLU A 117 -0.14 -13.61 -3.57
C GLU A 117 0.65 -13.46 -2.27
N LYS A 118 1.15 -12.25 -1.97
CA LYS A 118 1.83 -11.95 -0.70
C LYS A 118 0.88 -12.17 0.50
N ALA A 119 -0.37 -11.73 0.39
CA ALA A 119 -1.40 -11.92 1.41
C ALA A 119 -1.70 -13.41 1.66
N LYS A 120 -1.88 -14.21 0.60
CA LYS A 120 -2.06 -15.68 0.68
C LYS A 120 -0.83 -16.37 1.26
N GLY A 121 0.36 -15.83 1.01
CA GLY A 121 1.61 -16.29 1.60
C GLY A 121 1.75 -16.02 3.11
N GLY A 122 0.85 -15.21 3.68
CA GLY A 122 0.79 -14.90 5.11
C GLY A 122 1.36 -13.54 5.50
N GLU A 123 1.57 -12.62 4.56
CA GLU A 123 2.05 -11.26 4.85
C GLU A 123 0.91 -10.39 5.42
N PRO A 124 0.98 -9.94 6.70
CA PRO A 124 -0.16 -9.30 7.36
C PRO A 124 -0.58 -7.94 6.77
N PHE A 125 0.36 -7.11 6.32
CA PHE A 125 0.06 -5.80 5.74
C PHE A 125 -0.66 -5.95 4.40
N CYS A 126 -0.24 -6.89 3.55
CA CYS A 126 -0.93 -7.27 2.33
C CYS A 126 -2.32 -7.82 2.62
N GLN A 127 -2.50 -8.65 3.66
CA GLN A 127 -3.83 -9.12 4.07
C GLN A 127 -4.75 -7.95 4.45
N PHE A 128 -4.23 -6.97 5.19
CA PHE A 128 -4.95 -5.74 5.51
C PHE A 128 -5.33 -4.93 4.25
N VAL A 129 -4.41 -4.78 3.29
CA VAL A 129 -4.69 -4.05 2.04
C VAL A 129 -5.74 -4.78 1.18
N ILE A 130 -5.65 -6.10 1.04
CA ILE A 130 -6.67 -6.90 0.34
C ILE A 130 -8.03 -6.80 1.03
N GLY A 131 -8.05 -6.82 2.37
CA GLY A 131 -9.28 -6.60 3.14
C GLY A 131 -9.92 -5.25 2.81
N ASN A 132 -9.13 -4.19 2.75
CA ASN A 132 -9.62 -2.86 2.38
C ASN A 132 -10.16 -2.79 0.94
N VAL A 133 -9.50 -3.44 -0.02
CA VAL A 133 -9.97 -3.49 -1.41
C VAL A 133 -11.40 -4.05 -1.50
N TYR A 134 -11.70 -5.11 -0.76
CA TYR A 134 -13.05 -5.67 -0.74
C TYR A 134 -14.01 -4.83 0.10
N PHE A 135 -13.58 -4.35 1.26
CA PHE A 135 -14.42 -3.57 2.17
C PHE A 135 -14.93 -2.26 1.54
N TRP A 136 -14.09 -1.60 0.75
CA TRP A 136 -14.41 -0.30 0.12
C TRP A 136 -14.91 -0.42 -1.33
N GLY A 137 -15.10 -1.64 -1.86
CA GLY A 137 -15.64 -1.86 -3.21
C GLY A 137 -14.63 -1.68 -4.36
N ASP A 138 -13.35 -1.49 -4.07
CA ASP A 138 -12.30 -1.17 -5.05
C ASP A 138 -12.13 -2.28 -6.09
N TYR A 139 -12.46 -3.51 -5.70
CA TYR A 139 -12.47 -4.67 -6.57
C TYR A 139 -13.34 -4.45 -7.82
N ILE A 140 -14.37 -3.60 -7.78
CA ILE A 140 -15.20 -3.27 -8.95
C ILE A 140 -14.36 -2.63 -10.06
N ARG A 141 -13.53 -1.63 -9.70
CA ARG A 141 -12.62 -0.96 -10.65
C ARG A 141 -11.44 -1.87 -11.03
N ILE A 142 -10.89 -2.61 -10.07
CA ILE A 142 -9.74 -3.51 -10.31
C ILE A 142 -10.11 -4.64 -11.28
N GLU A 143 -11.25 -5.29 -11.06
CA GLU A 143 -11.72 -6.44 -11.83
C GLU A 143 -12.54 -6.03 -13.06
N ASN A 144 -12.69 -4.71 -13.30
CA ASN A 144 -13.49 -4.12 -14.38
C ASN A 144 -14.92 -4.69 -14.43
N LYS A 145 -15.58 -4.76 -13.27
CA LYS A 145 -16.94 -5.31 -13.15
C LYS A 145 -17.99 -4.26 -13.52
N GLY A 146 -18.87 -4.63 -14.45
CA GLY A 146 -20.07 -3.87 -14.79
C GLY A 146 -21.27 -4.20 -13.90
N PRO A 147 -22.39 -3.47 -14.06
CA PRO A 147 -23.63 -3.73 -13.32
C PRO A 147 -24.20 -5.15 -13.48
N ASP A 148 -23.89 -5.81 -14.60
CA ASP A 148 -24.27 -7.18 -14.92
C ASP A 148 -23.57 -8.24 -14.06
N ALA A 149 -22.47 -7.86 -13.38
CA ALA A 149 -21.81 -8.71 -12.40
C ALA A 149 -22.53 -8.76 -11.03
N PHE A 150 -23.64 -8.03 -10.88
CA PHE A 150 -24.38 -7.86 -9.62
C PHE A 150 -25.85 -8.27 -9.77
N PRO A 151 -26.50 -8.72 -8.68
CA PRO A 151 -27.90 -9.15 -8.73
C PRO A 151 -28.87 -7.99 -9.03
N ASP A 152 -28.50 -6.76 -8.63
CA ASP A 152 -29.26 -5.55 -8.91
C ASP A 152 -28.39 -4.28 -8.84
N MET A 153 -28.98 -3.14 -9.20
CA MET A 153 -28.31 -1.83 -9.21
C MET A 153 -28.03 -1.26 -7.81
N GLY A 154 -28.69 -1.74 -6.76
CA GLY A 154 -28.37 -1.40 -5.38
C GLY A 154 -27.04 -2.03 -4.98
N ALA A 155 -26.91 -3.33 -5.20
CA ALA A 155 -25.68 -4.10 -4.93
C ALA A 155 -24.45 -3.63 -5.75
N PHE A 156 -24.65 -2.93 -6.86
CA PHE A 156 -23.56 -2.31 -7.64
C PHE A 156 -23.13 -0.93 -7.13
N ARG A 157 -24.01 -0.23 -6.40
CA ARG A 157 -23.79 1.16 -5.95
C ARG A 157 -23.39 1.27 -4.48
N ASP A 158 -23.67 0.24 -3.69
CA ASP A 158 -23.23 0.07 -2.31
C ASP A 158 -21.73 -0.30 -2.25
#